data_AF-A0A2N1GP09-F1
#
_entry.id   AF-A0A2N1GP09-F1
#
_cell.length_a   1.000
_cell.length_b   1.000
_cell.length_c   1.000
_cell.angle_alpha   90.00
_cell.angle_beta   90.00
_cell.angle_gamma   90.00
#
_symmetry.space_group_name_H-M   'P 1'
#
loop_
_entity.id
_entity.type
_entity.pdbx_description
1 polymer ?
#
loop_
_entity_poly.entity_id
_entity_poly.type
_entity_poly.pdbx_seq_one_letter_code
_entity_poly.pdbx_strand_id
1 'polypeptide(L)' 'MVPKAKDGSIFSPTLKSAGGFTVGPKGDERKMADYEQALAYLRAQPKAYWRRPNEKGNWGIVTGVCWVDINET' A
#
# COMPACT_ATOMS: atom_id res chain seq x y z
N MET A 1 11.31 5.50 4.28
CA MET A 1 10.07 5.01 4.93
C MET A 1 8.94 4.59 3.98
N VAL A 2 8.20 3.54 4.37
CA VAL A 2 6.98 3.01 3.73
C VAL A 2 5.86 2.83 4.78
N PRO A 3 4.57 2.87 4.41
CA PRO A 3 3.49 2.66 5.37
C PRO A 3 3.39 1.18 5.76
N LYS A 4 3.15 0.94 7.05
CA LYS A 4 2.90 -0.38 7.64
C LYS A 4 1.48 -0.44 8.20
N ALA A 5 0.75 -1.50 7.89
CA ALA A 5 -0.59 -1.77 8.38
C ALA A 5 -0.55 -2.46 9.76
N LYS A 6 -1.70 -2.50 10.45
CA LYS A 6 -1.84 -3.13 11.78
C LYS A 6 -1.44 -4.61 11.77
N ASP A 7 -1.69 -5.30 10.66
CA ASP A 7 -1.35 -6.72 10.47
C ASP A 7 0.14 -6.96 10.12
N GLY A 8 0.96 -5.92 10.13
CA GLY A 8 2.38 -5.99 9.83
C GLY A 8 2.74 -5.83 8.35
N SER A 9 1.77 -5.88 7.43
CA SER A 9 2.03 -5.71 6.01
C SER A 9 2.57 -4.32 5.71
N ILE A 10 3.56 -4.24 4.84
CA ILE A 10 4.10 -2.98 4.34
C ILE A 10 3.66 -2.75 2.89
N PHE A 11 3.60 -1.50 2.47
CA PHE A 11 3.51 -1.19 1.04
C PHE A 11 4.89 -1.38 0.40
N SER A 12 5.02 -2.36 -0.48
CA SER A 12 6.28 -2.74 -1.13
C SER A 12 6.11 -3.01 -2.64
N PRO A 13 7.20 -3.05 -3.41
CA PRO A 13 7.15 -3.31 -4.86
C PRO A 13 6.48 -4.65 -5.23
N THR A 14 6.47 -5.64 -4.32
CA THR A 14 5.87 -6.95 -4.56
C THR A 14 4.33 -6.92 -4.63
N LEU A 15 3.70 -5.80 -4.25
CA LEU A 15 2.25 -5.61 -4.33
C LEU A 15 1.77 -5.21 -5.74
N LYS A 16 2.66 -5.18 -6.73
CA LYS A 16 2.28 -4.87 -8.11
C LYS A 16 1.37 -5.98 -8.66
N SER A 17 0.12 -5.63 -8.96
CA SER A 17 -0.82 -6.51 -9.66
C SER A 17 -0.73 -6.31 -11.19
N ALA A 18 -1.48 -7.08 -11.98
CA ALA A 18 -1.53 -7.00 -13.45
C ALA A 18 -1.78 -5.59 -14.01
N GLY A 19 -2.37 -4.68 -13.23
CA GLY A 19 -2.54 -3.27 -13.65
C GLY A 19 -1.86 -2.26 -12.75
N GLY A 20 -0.89 -2.66 -11.93
CA GLY A 20 -0.16 -1.78 -11.02
C GLY A 20 -0.62 -1.87 -9.56
N PHE A 21 -0.30 -0.83 -8.81
CA PHE A 21 -0.61 -0.64 -7.40
C PHE A 21 -1.99 0.00 -7.25
N THR A 22 -2.81 -0.55 -6.35
CA THR A 22 -4.11 0.05 -6.03
C THR A 22 -4.02 0.74 -4.69
N VAL A 23 -4.24 2.05 -4.67
CA VAL A 23 -4.07 2.95 -3.51
C VAL A 23 -5.31 3.82 -3.34
N GLY A 24 -5.56 4.33 -2.14
CA GLY A 24 -6.75 5.14 -1.82
C GLY A 24 -7.82 4.37 -1.03
N PRO A 25 -8.74 5.09 -0.38
CA PRO A 25 -9.78 4.48 0.44
C PRO A 25 -10.80 3.74 -0.41
N LYS A 26 -11.60 2.88 0.23
CA LYS A 26 -12.69 2.15 -0.44
C LYS A 26 -13.66 3.13 -1.11
N GLY A 27 -13.89 2.97 -2.41
CA GLY A 27 -14.76 3.84 -3.22
C GLY A 27 -14.03 4.98 -3.95
N ASP A 28 -12.76 5.23 -3.63
CA ASP A 28 -11.90 6.21 -4.32
C ASP A 28 -10.52 5.59 -4.58
N GLU A 29 -10.51 4.31 -4.98
CA GLU A 29 -9.30 3.59 -5.32
C GLU A 29 -8.72 4.10 -6.65
N ARG A 30 -7.42 4.40 -6.64
CA ARG A 30 -6.63 4.78 -7.80
C ARG A 30 -5.66 3.68 -8.14
N LYS A 31 -5.49 3.43 -9.44
CA LYS A 31 -4.54 2.47 -9.96
C LYS A 31 -3.34 3.20 -10.55
N MET A 32 -2.13 2.88 -10.08
CA MET A 32 -0.88 3.52 -10.48
C MET A 32 0.10 2.44 -10.95
N ALA A 33 0.68 2.62 -12.15
CA ALA A 33 1.56 1.61 -12.73
C ALA A 33 2.95 1.56 -12.05
N ASP A 34 3.39 2.71 -11.56
CA ASP A 34 4.69 2.91 -10.95
C ASP A 34 4.64 2.87 -9.41
N TYR A 35 5.67 2.27 -8.82
CA TYR A 35 5.76 2.10 -7.37
C TYR A 35 6.04 3.43 -6.67
N GLU A 36 6.97 4.23 -7.21
CA GLU A 36 7.37 5.49 -6.59
C GLU A 36 6.21 6.49 -6.65
N GLN A 37 5.48 6.53 -7.76
CA GLN A 37 4.27 7.33 -7.91
C GLN A 37 3.20 6.92 -6.88
N ALA A 38 2.97 5.62 -6.70
CA ALA A 38 2.02 5.12 -5.71
C ALA A 38 2.44 5.45 -4.28
N LEU A 39 3.73 5.29 -3.96
CA LEU A 39 4.28 5.62 -2.64
C LEU A 39 4.20 7.13 -2.37
N ALA A 40 4.50 7.97 -3.35
CA ALA A 40 4.36 9.42 -3.26
C ALA A 40 2.90 9.82 -3.02
N TYR A 41 1.95 9.19 -3.72
CA TYR A 41 0.53 9.41 -3.49
C TYR A 41 0.13 9.07 -2.05
N LEU A 42 0.54 7.91 -1.53
CA LEU A 42 0.25 7.49 -0.16
C LEU A 42 0.78 8.46 0.89
N ARG A 43 1.99 9.03 0.66
CA ARG A 43 2.59 10.04 1.54
C ARG A 43 1.81 11.36 1.56
N ALA A 44 1.17 11.71 0.46
CA ALA A 44 0.38 12.92 0.34
C ALA A 44 -1.03 12.80 0.94
N GLN A 45 -1.47 11.60 1.34
CA GLN A 45 -2.79 11.39 1.94
C GLN A 45 -2.77 11.52 3.47
N PRO A 46 -3.87 11.97 4.10
CA PRO A 46 -4.00 11.96 5.56
C PRO A 46 -3.84 10.57 6.18
N LYS A 47 -4.24 9.52 5.43
CA LYS A 47 -4.03 8.12 5.76
C LYS A 47 -3.64 7.35 4.50
N ALA A 48 -2.62 6.51 4.61
CA ALA A 48 -2.21 5.64 3.52
C ALA A 48 -3.15 4.43 3.42
N TYR A 49 -3.82 4.26 2.28
CA TYR A 49 -4.67 3.10 1.99
C TYR A 49 -4.15 2.38 0.75
N TRP A 50 -3.99 1.06 0.80
CA TRP A 50 -3.56 0.27 -0.36
C TRP A 50 -4.16 -1.13 -0.34
N ARG A 51 -4.20 -1.78 -1.50
CA ARG A 51 -4.57 -3.20 -1.59
C ARG A 51 -3.37 -4.12 -1.42
N ARG A 52 -3.57 -5.22 -0.71
CA ARG A 52 -2.62 -6.34 -0.59
C ARG A 52 -3.37 -7.68 -0.51
N PRO A 53 -2.74 -8.81 -0.88
CA PRO A 53 -3.31 -10.14 -0.63
C PRO A 53 -3.23 -10.51 0.86
N ASN A 54 -4.29 -11.10 1.41
CA ASN A 54 -4.25 -11.75 2.72
C ASN A 54 -3.69 -13.18 2.63
N GLU A 55 -3.63 -13.89 3.74
CA GLU A 55 -3.13 -15.28 3.83
C GLU A 55 -3.88 -16.27 2.91
N LYS A 56 -5.14 -15.96 2.57
CA LYS A 56 -5.97 -16.75 1.65
C LYS A 56 -5.84 -16.30 0.18
N GLY A 57 -4.94 -15.36 -0.12
CA GLY A 57 -4.75 -14.79 -1.46
C GLY A 57 -5.79 -13.73 -1.85
N ASN A 58 -6.75 -13.40 -0.99
CA ASN A 58 -7.78 -12.41 -1.28
C ASN A 58 -7.24 -10.99 -1.13
N TRP A 59 -7.52 -10.13 -2.11
CA TRP A 59 -7.03 -8.75 -2.13
C TRP A 59 -7.98 -7.80 -1.40
N GLY A 60 -7.53 -7.25 -0.28
CA GLY A 60 -8.26 -6.29 0.54
C GLY A 60 -7.52 -4.96 0.69
N ILE A 61 -8.27 -3.89 1.00
CA ILE A 61 -7.69 -2.59 1.38
C ILE A 61 -7.26 -2.66 2.84
N VAL A 62 -6.05 -2.19 3.12
CA VAL A 62 -5.54 -1.94 4.47
C VAL A 62 -5.26 -0.45 4.64
N THR A 63 -5.10 -0.04 5.91
CA THR A 63 -4.73 1.33 6.29
C THR A 63 -3.40 1.31 7.01
N GLY A 64 -2.52 2.25 6.67
CA GLY A 64 -1.25 2.46 7.35
C GLY A 64 -1.49 3.02 8.75
N VAL A 65 -0.84 2.40 9.75
CA VAL A 65 -0.87 2.83 11.15
C VAL A 65 0.44 3.49 11.58
N CYS A 66 1.54 3.21 10.88
CA CYS A 66 2.83 3.87 11.06
C CYS A 66 3.66 3.84 9.77
N TRP A 67 4.75 4.59 9.76
CA TRP A 67 5.76 4.59 8.70
C TRP A 67 7.04 3.94 9.24
N VAL A 68 7.66 3.06 8.45
CA VAL A 68 8.86 2.31 8.84
C VAL A 68 9.94 2.42 7.77
N ASP A 69 11.21 2.39 8.15
CA ASP A 69 12.31 2.28 7.19
C ASP A 69 12.51 0.85 6.73
N ILE A 70 12.82 0.69 5.44
CA ILE A 70 12.92 -0.63 4.81
C ILE A 70 14.24 -1.35 5.15
N ASN A 71 15.21 -0.62 5.69
CA ASN A 71 16.57 -1.10 5.95
C ASN A 71 16.83 -1.41 7.43
N GLU A 72 15.84 -1.23 8.32
CA GLU A 72 15.95 -1.56 9.76
C GLU A 72 15.31 -2.93 10.06
N THR A 73 15.71 -3.97 9.34
CA THR A 73 15.33 -5.37 9.64
C THR A 73 16.56 -6.19 9.97
#